data_AF-A0A9P1E5C2-F1
#
_entry.id   AF-A0A9P1E5C2-F1
#
_cell.length_a   1.000
_cell.length_b   1.000
_cell.length_c   1.000
_cell.angle_alpha   90.00
_cell.angle_beta   90.00
_cell.angle_gamma   90.00
#
_symmetry.space_group_name_H-M   'P 1'
#
loop_
_entity.id
_entity.type
_entity.pdbx_description
1 polymer ?
#
loop_
_entity_poly.entity_id
_entity_poly.type
_entity_poly.pdbx_seq_one_letter_code
_entity_poly.pdbx_strand_id
1 'polypeptide(L)'
;MVPNVQLTQEGMSFEDPERYRRLVGKLNYLAVTRPDIAYSVSVVSQYMSSPTIDHWAAVEHILCYLKGAPGPGIVYQNHDHMRIECFADADWIGSKDDRRSTSGYCVFVGGNLVSWKSKNQNVVSHSSAESEYRAMAQSACEIIWIHHLLNEIGLKTPMPAQL
;
A
#
# COMPACT_ATOMS: atom_id res chain seq x y z
N MET A 1 -22.21 2.87 0.25
CA MET A 1 -21.53 4.01 0.91
C MET A 1 -21.09 4.97 -0.16
N VAL A 2 -21.08 6.26 0.15
CA VAL A 2 -20.60 7.32 -0.76
C VAL A 2 -19.12 7.03 -1.06
N PRO A 3 -18.69 7.01 -2.34
CA PRO A 3 -17.27 6.93 -2.64
C PRO A 3 -16.54 8.09 -1.98
N ASN A 4 -15.34 7.85 -1.44
CA ASN A 4 -14.45 8.86 -0.81
C ASN A 4 -14.81 9.32 0.62
N VAL A 5 -15.36 8.46 1.49
CA VAL A 5 -15.40 8.76 2.92
C VAL A 5 -13.96 8.76 3.47
N GLN A 6 -13.45 9.96 3.76
CA GLN A 6 -12.17 10.16 4.43
C GLN A 6 -12.35 9.95 5.93
N LEU A 7 -11.58 9.03 6.51
CA LEU A 7 -11.52 8.83 7.96
C LEU A 7 -10.82 10.03 8.61
N THR A 8 -11.25 10.38 9.82
CA THR A 8 -10.72 11.51 10.61
C THR A 8 -10.48 11.07 12.04
N GLN A 9 -9.53 11.72 12.73
CA GLN A 9 -9.30 11.47 14.16
C GLN A 9 -10.48 11.89 15.04
N GLU A 10 -11.34 12.78 14.55
CA GLU A 10 -12.53 13.22 15.27
C GLU A 10 -13.62 12.14 15.25
N GLY A 11 -14.10 11.74 16.42
CA GLY A 11 -15.18 10.77 16.55
C GLY A 11 -15.32 10.19 17.95
N MET A 12 -16.35 9.37 18.15
CA MET A 12 -16.50 8.61 19.39
C MET A 12 -15.43 7.52 19.46
N SER A 13 -14.70 7.48 20.57
CA SER A 13 -13.67 6.46 20.82
C SER A 13 -14.27 5.06 20.77
N PHE A 14 -13.55 4.13 20.17
CA PHE A 14 -13.92 2.72 20.18
C PHE A 14 -13.59 2.09 21.54
N GLU A 15 -14.55 1.34 22.09
CA GLU A 15 -14.48 0.80 23.46
C GLU A 15 -13.30 -0.17 23.68
N ASP A 16 -12.88 -0.90 22.64
CA ASP A 16 -11.81 -1.90 22.72
C ASP A 16 -10.66 -1.66 21.71
N PRO A 17 -9.71 -0.76 22.02
CA PRO A 17 -8.56 -0.48 21.16
C PRO A 17 -7.64 -1.68 20.93
N GLU A 18 -7.63 -2.68 21.82
CA GLU A 18 -6.81 -3.90 21.65
C GLU A 18 -7.37 -4.77 20.53
N ARG A 19 -8.69 -4.95 20.50
CA ARG A 19 -9.36 -5.68 19.42
C ARG A 19 -9.12 -5.03 18.06
N TYR A 20 -9.16 -3.69 17.99
CA TYR A 20 -8.82 -2.94 16.79
C TYR A 20 -7.39 -3.25 16.33
N ARG A 21 -6.40 -3.01 17.21
CA ARG A 21 -4.96 -3.22 16.91
C ARG A 21 -4.66 -4.64 16.46
N ARG A 22 -5.23 -5.64 17.14
CA ARG A 22 -5.05 -7.06 16.81
C ARG A 22 -5.59 -7.38 15.41
N LEU A 23 -6.75 -6.84 15.06
CA LEU A 23 -7.37 -7.10 13.77
C LEU A 23 -6.63 -6.40 12.62
N VAL A 24 -6.26 -5.14 12.82
CA VAL A 24 -5.46 -4.39 11.84
C VAL A 24 -4.07 -5.01 11.67
N GLY A 25 -3.46 -5.54 12.72
CA GLY A 25 -2.23 -6.32 12.62
C GLY A 25 -2.36 -7.55 11.71
N LYS A 26 -3.46 -8.29 11.81
CA LYS A 26 -3.76 -9.42 10.91
C LYS A 26 -4.00 -8.95 9.47
N LEU A 27 -4.68 -7.83 9.28
CA LEU A 27 -4.89 -7.23 7.95
C LEU A 27 -3.58 -6.76 7.31
N ASN A 28 -2.66 -6.19 8.09
CA ASN A 28 -1.32 -5.82 7.60
C ASN A 28 -0.54 -7.04 7.10
N TYR A 29 -0.64 -8.16 7.81
CA TYR A 29 -0.05 -9.41 7.33
C TYR A 29 -0.69 -9.88 6.02
N LEU A 30 -2.01 -9.82 5.92
CA LEU A 30 -2.74 -10.24 4.72
C LEU A 30 -2.41 -9.34 3.50
N ALA A 31 -2.24 -8.04 3.70
CA ALA A 31 -1.91 -7.08 2.66
C ALA A 31 -0.58 -7.38 1.93
N VAL A 32 0.31 -8.18 2.53
CA VAL A 32 1.54 -8.69 1.90
C VAL A 32 1.26 -9.67 0.76
N THR A 33 0.07 -10.29 0.73
CA THR A 33 -0.35 -11.23 -0.33
C THR A 33 -1.55 -10.72 -1.15
N ARG A 34 -2.21 -9.66 -0.66
CA ARG A 34 -3.46 -9.09 -1.19
C ARG A 34 -3.24 -7.60 -1.51
N PRO A 35 -2.76 -7.26 -2.72
CA PRO A 35 -2.51 -5.87 -3.11
C PRO A 35 -3.78 -5.02 -3.15
N ASP A 36 -4.92 -5.66 -3.41
CA ASP A 36 -6.26 -5.07 -3.45
C ASP A 36 -6.68 -4.35 -2.16
N ILE A 37 -6.20 -4.80 -1.00
CA ILE A 37 -6.52 -4.19 0.30
C ILE A 37 -5.41 -3.27 0.82
N ALA A 38 -4.25 -3.20 0.16
CA ALA A 38 -3.06 -2.57 0.71
C ALA A 38 -3.29 -1.10 1.08
N TYR A 39 -4.02 -0.36 0.26
CA TYR A 39 -4.41 1.02 0.55
C TYR A 39 -5.37 1.12 1.76
N SER A 40 -6.48 0.37 1.75
CA SER A 40 -7.45 0.45 2.85
C SER A 40 -6.83 0.05 4.20
N VAL A 41 -5.94 -0.93 4.19
CA VAL A 41 -5.20 -1.38 5.38
C VAL A 41 -4.19 -0.33 5.84
N SER A 42 -3.51 0.36 4.91
CA SER A 42 -2.57 1.44 5.27
C SER A 42 -3.30 2.64 5.90
N VAL A 43 -4.53 2.93 5.47
CA VAL A 43 -5.37 3.98 6.05
C VAL A 43 -5.79 3.62 7.48
N VAL A 44 -6.42 2.46 7.71
CA VAL A 44 -6.87 2.07 9.07
C VAL A 44 -5.70 1.88 10.05
N SER A 45 -4.51 1.56 9.54
CA SER A 45 -3.30 1.44 10.37
C SER A 45 -2.82 2.76 10.98
N GLN A 46 -3.25 3.91 10.44
CA GLN A 46 -2.89 5.24 10.97
C GLN A 46 -3.54 5.50 12.34
N TYR A 47 -4.67 4.87 12.62
CA TYR A 47 -5.50 5.14 13.80
C TYR A 47 -5.34 4.07 14.91
N MET A 48 -4.23 3.33 14.92
CA MET A 48 -3.97 2.28 15.92
C MET A 48 -3.85 2.79 17.35
N SER A 49 -3.44 4.05 17.54
CA SER A 49 -3.25 4.66 18.86
C SER A 49 -4.58 5.02 19.53
N SER A 50 -5.53 5.55 18.77
CA SER A 50 -6.83 6.01 19.24
C SER A 50 -7.91 5.75 18.18
N PRO A 51 -8.44 4.51 18.09
CA PRO A 51 -9.46 4.17 17.11
C PRO A 51 -10.83 4.75 17.48
N THR A 52 -11.65 5.07 16.47
CA THR A 52 -13.02 5.55 16.62
C THR A 52 -14.00 4.48 16.11
N ILE A 53 -15.30 4.67 16.37
CA ILE A 53 -16.35 3.78 15.84
C ILE A 53 -16.31 3.74 14.30
N ASP A 54 -16.03 4.86 13.64
CA ASP A 54 -15.93 4.93 12.18
C ASP A 54 -14.71 4.16 11.66
N HIS A 55 -13.58 4.19 12.38
CA HIS A 55 -12.42 3.36 12.07
C HIS A 55 -12.75 1.88 12.19
N TRP A 56 -13.52 1.48 13.21
CA TRP A 56 -13.97 0.09 13.36
C TRP A 56 -14.89 -0.33 12.22
N ALA A 57 -15.85 0.52 11.83
CA ALA A 57 -16.74 0.26 10.70
C ALA A 57 -15.96 0.08 9.38
N ALA A 58 -14.90 0.87 9.15
CA ALA A 58 -14.02 0.71 8.00
C ALA A 58 -13.28 -0.65 8.02
N VAL A 59 -12.80 -1.09 9.18
CA VAL A 59 -12.17 -2.41 9.35
C VAL A 59 -13.17 -3.54 9.08
N GLU A 60 -14.40 -3.44 9.59
CA GLU A 60 -15.47 -4.41 9.31
C GLU A 60 -15.81 -4.46 7.81
N HIS A 61 -15.81 -3.31 7.13
CA HIS A 61 -16.03 -3.26 5.69
C HIS A 61 -14.92 -4.00 4.91
N ILE A 62 -13.65 -3.84 5.30
CA ILE A 62 -12.54 -4.61 4.72
C ILE A 62 -12.81 -6.11 4.91
N LEU A 63 -13.22 -6.54 6.10
CA LEU A 63 -13.55 -7.95 6.36
C LEU A 63 -14.71 -8.47 5.50
N CYS A 64 -15.77 -7.67 5.32
CA CYS A 64 -16.89 -8.01 4.46
C CYS A 64 -16.44 -8.19 3.00
N TYR A 65 -15.55 -7.33 2.51
CA TYR A 65 -14.95 -7.46 1.19
C TYR A 65 -14.09 -8.74 1.07
N LEU A 66 -13.22 -9.02 2.05
CA LEU A 66 -12.42 -10.25 2.08
C LEU A 66 -13.30 -11.51 2.05
N LYS A 67 -14.42 -11.50 2.78
CA LYS A 67 -15.38 -12.61 2.81
C LYS A 67 -16.11 -12.78 1.48
N GLY A 68 -16.44 -11.69 0.79
CA GLY A 68 -17.11 -11.70 -0.52
C GLY A 68 -16.20 -12.07 -1.68
N ALA A 69 -14.89 -11.85 -1.54
CA ALA A 69 -13.88 -12.13 -2.57
C ALA A 69 -12.72 -12.95 -1.98
N PRO A 70 -12.91 -14.26 -1.71
CA PRO A 70 -11.83 -15.14 -1.24
C PRO A 70 -10.89 -15.60 -2.38
N GLY A 71 -11.36 -15.58 -3.64
CA GLY A 71 -10.66 -16.12 -4.80
C GLY A 71 -9.67 -15.23 -5.59
N PRO A 72 -9.60 -13.89 -5.44
CA PRO A 72 -8.61 -13.11 -6.16
C PRO A 72 -7.22 -13.34 -5.55
N GLY A 73 -6.26 -13.68 -6.41
CA GLY A 73 -4.86 -13.88 -6.06
C GLY A 73 -3.96 -13.41 -7.20
N ILE A 74 -2.65 -13.41 -6.96
CA ILE A 74 -1.66 -13.02 -7.96
C ILE A 74 -1.30 -14.25 -8.79
N VAL A 75 -1.44 -14.13 -10.11
CA VAL A 75 -1.05 -15.19 -11.05
C VAL A 75 0.34 -14.88 -11.59
N TYR A 76 1.27 -15.81 -11.41
CA TYR A 76 2.60 -15.75 -12.02
C TYR A 76 2.59 -16.52 -13.33
N GLN A 77 3.02 -15.87 -14.40
CA GLN A 77 3.16 -16.45 -15.73
C GLN A 77 4.55 -16.16 -16.28
N ASN A 78 5.07 -17.07 -17.10
CA ASN A 78 6.29 -16.82 -17.83
C ASN A 78 5.95 -15.97 -19.07
N HIS A 79 6.46 -14.74 -19.12
CA HIS A 79 6.31 -13.83 -20.26
C HIS A 79 7.56 -13.78 -21.15
N ASP A 80 8.47 -14.75 -21.00
CA ASP A 80 9.73 -14.89 -21.75
C ASP A 80 10.67 -13.68 -21.66
N HIS A 81 10.52 -12.85 -20.61
CA HIS A 81 11.45 -11.79 -20.26
C HIS A 81 11.58 -11.63 -18.75
N MET A 82 12.72 -11.05 -18.31
CA MET A 82 13.01 -10.75 -16.90
C MET A 82 13.18 -9.25 -16.62
N ARG A 83 12.56 -8.39 -17.45
CA ARG A 83 12.54 -6.94 -17.24
C ARG A 83 11.87 -6.57 -15.91
N ILE A 84 12.39 -5.52 -15.29
CA ILE A 84 11.81 -4.91 -14.09
C ILE A 84 11.05 -3.65 -14.52
N GLU A 85 9.78 -3.59 -14.17
CA GLU A 85 8.87 -2.49 -14.46
C GLU A 85 8.26 -2.03 -13.14
N CYS A 86 8.18 -0.73 -12.89
CA CYS A 86 7.62 -0.19 -11.67
C CYS A 86 6.64 0.91 -12.02
N PHE A 87 5.51 0.94 -11.32
CA PHE A 87 4.56 2.02 -11.38
C PHE A 87 4.54 2.69 -10.02
N ALA A 88 4.82 3.99 -10.00
CA ALA A 88 4.78 4.82 -8.80
C ALA A 88 3.65 5.84 -8.93
N ASP A 89 2.89 6.03 -7.87
CA ASP A 89 1.83 7.03 -7.81
C ASP A 89 1.82 7.73 -6.45
N ALA A 90 1.34 8.97 -6.43
CA ALA A 90 1.24 9.75 -5.21
C ALA A 90 -0.07 10.55 -5.16
N ASP A 91 -0.84 10.35 -4.11
CA ASP A 91 -2.03 11.14 -3.82
C ASP A 91 -1.67 12.31 -2.90
N TRP A 92 -1.76 13.54 -3.41
CA TRP A 92 -1.39 14.76 -2.70
C TRP A 92 -2.50 15.25 -1.77
N ILE A 93 -2.18 15.44 -0.48
CA ILE A 93 -3.15 15.86 0.57
C ILE A 93 -4.31 14.84 0.71
N GLY A 94 -4.00 13.54 0.62
CA GLY A 94 -5.02 12.50 0.78
C GLY A 94 -5.60 12.40 2.21
N SER A 95 -4.82 12.78 3.24
CA SER A 95 -5.25 12.79 4.65
C SER A 95 -5.65 14.20 5.10
N LYS A 96 -6.89 14.37 5.59
CA LYS A 96 -7.38 15.65 6.16
C LYS A 96 -6.69 16.03 7.46
N ASP A 97 -6.31 15.02 8.26
CA ASP A 97 -5.73 15.22 9.59
C ASP A 97 -4.28 15.71 9.49
N ASP A 98 -3.44 15.00 8.73
CA ASP A 98 -2.00 15.28 8.68
C ASP A 98 -1.57 16.09 7.44
N ARG A 99 -2.47 16.26 6.45
CA ARG A 99 -2.16 16.82 5.11
C ARG A 99 -1.01 16.13 4.38
N ARG A 100 -0.65 14.92 4.81
CA ARG A 100 0.41 14.12 4.22
C ARG A 100 -0.11 13.44 2.96
N SER A 101 0.76 13.37 1.95
CA SER A 101 0.49 12.63 0.72
C SER A 101 0.61 11.12 0.94
N THR A 102 -0.14 10.33 0.19
CA THR A 102 -0.02 8.86 0.18
C THR A 102 0.79 8.44 -1.03
N SER A 103 1.91 7.76 -0.83
CA SER A 103 2.68 7.16 -1.92
C SER A 103 2.33 5.70 -2.08
N GLY A 104 2.14 5.29 -3.32
CA GLY A 104 1.96 3.91 -3.72
C GLY A 104 2.99 3.50 -4.76
N TYR A 105 3.37 2.22 -4.76
CA TYR A 105 4.10 1.65 -5.88
C TYR A 105 3.73 0.18 -6.09
N CYS A 106 3.93 -0.27 -7.32
CA CYS A 106 3.83 -1.67 -7.74
C CYS A 106 5.02 -2.01 -8.62
N VAL A 107 5.82 -2.99 -8.21
CA VAL A 107 6.98 -3.50 -8.97
C VAL A 107 6.64 -4.85 -9.59
N PHE A 108 6.90 -4.95 -10.89
CA PHE A 108 6.73 -6.12 -11.72
C PHE A 108 8.09 -6.65 -12.16
N VAL A 109 8.24 -7.97 -12.15
CA VAL A 109 9.41 -8.68 -12.68
C VAL A 109 8.92 -9.70 -13.69
N GLY A 110 9.36 -9.56 -14.94
CA GLY A 110 8.94 -10.45 -16.02
C GLY A 110 7.42 -10.45 -16.24
N GLY A 111 6.78 -9.29 -16.11
CA GLY A 111 5.32 -9.13 -16.23
C GLY A 111 4.52 -9.57 -15.00
N ASN A 112 5.17 -10.01 -13.92
CA ASN A 112 4.51 -10.47 -12.71
C ASN A 112 4.68 -9.51 -11.54
N LEU A 113 3.61 -9.19 -10.81
CA LEU A 113 3.68 -8.35 -9.62
C LEU A 113 4.44 -9.06 -8.50
N VAL A 114 5.54 -8.46 -8.02
CA VAL A 114 6.39 -9.04 -6.97
C VAL A 114 6.43 -8.22 -5.68
N SER A 115 6.29 -6.90 -5.78
CA SER A 115 6.32 -6.00 -4.63
C SER A 115 5.31 -4.88 -4.84
N TRP A 116 4.63 -4.48 -3.78
CA TRP A 116 3.72 -3.34 -3.79
C TRP A 116 3.66 -2.72 -2.41
N LYS A 117 3.27 -1.45 -2.36
CA LYS A 117 3.10 -0.73 -1.11
C LYS A 117 2.15 0.42 -1.29
N SER A 118 1.44 0.76 -0.21
CA SER A 118 0.75 2.03 -0.05
C SER A 118 1.07 2.56 1.33
N LYS A 119 1.59 3.79 1.41
CA LYS A 119 2.03 4.39 2.67
C LYS A 119 1.96 5.91 2.62
N ASN A 120 1.50 6.53 3.70
CA ASN A 120 1.64 7.97 3.89
C ASN A 120 3.12 8.37 3.94
N GLN A 121 3.44 9.47 3.27
CA GLN A 121 4.75 10.09 3.33
C GLN A 121 5.02 10.60 4.74
N ASN A 122 6.27 10.46 5.21
CA ASN A 122 6.66 10.92 6.54
C ASN A 122 6.63 12.46 6.66
N VAL A 123 6.76 13.16 5.53
CA VAL A 123 6.84 14.63 5.45
C VAL A 123 5.69 15.12 4.58
N VAL A 124 5.15 16.29 4.93
CA VAL A 124 4.11 16.97 4.13
C VAL A 124 4.75 17.51 2.84
N SER A 125 4.17 17.17 1.70
CA SER A 125 4.60 17.72 0.41
C SER A 125 3.91 19.06 0.15
N HIS A 126 4.69 20.05 -0.28
CA HIS A 126 4.20 21.40 -0.59
C HIS A 126 3.62 21.50 -2.00
N SER A 127 3.83 20.50 -2.86
CA SER A 127 3.21 20.40 -4.19
C SER A 127 2.95 18.95 -4.60
N SER A 128 2.07 18.73 -5.58
CA SER A 128 1.80 17.42 -6.17
C SER A 128 3.05 16.82 -6.81
N ALA A 129 3.80 17.63 -7.56
CA ALA A 129 5.06 17.22 -8.18
C ALA A 129 6.07 16.72 -7.14
N GLU A 130 6.20 17.42 -6.00
CA GLU A 130 7.09 17.01 -4.92
C GLU A 130 6.68 15.66 -4.32
N SER A 131 5.37 15.41 -4.14
CA SER A 131 4.90 14.11 -3.68
C SER A 131 5.14 12.99 -4.70
N GLU A 132 4.99 13.26 -6.00
CA GLU A 132 5.31 12.30 -7.07
C GLU A 132 6.82 11.98 -7.08
N TYR A 133 7.70 12.98 -7.00
CA TYR A 133 9.15 12.77 -6.92
C TYR A 133 9.55 11.92 -5.71
N ARG A 134 8.87 12.10 -4.56
CA ARG A 134 9.11 11.25 -3.39
C ARG A 134 8.67 9.80 -3.61
N ALA A 135 7.52 9.58 -4.26
CA ALA A 135 7.07 8.23 -4.60
C ALA A 135 8.04 7.56 -5.59
N MET A 136 8.50 8.29 -6.61
CA MET A 136 9.50 7.83 -7.56
C MET A 136 10.83 7.47 -6.87
N ALA A 137 11.30 8.30 -5.94
CA ALA A 137 12.53 8.03 -5.20
C ALA A 137 12.44 6.74 -4.36
N GLN A 138 11.32 6.53 -3.65
CA GLN A 138 11.09 5.30 -2.89
C GLN A 138 11.03 4.07 -3.80
N SER A 139 10.35 4.21 -4.93
CA SER A 139 10.20 3.15 -5.93
C SER A 139 11.55 2.78 -6.56
N ALA A 140 12.40 3.77 -6.86
CA ALA A 140 13.75 3.53 -7.37
C ALA A 140 14.62 2.74 -6.38
N CYS A 141 14.55 3.05 -5.08
CA CYS A 141 15.24 2.27 -4.05
C CYS A 141 14.77 0.80 -4.03
N GLU A 142 13.47 0.57 -4.16
CA GLU A 142 12.89 -0.79 -4.19
C GLU A 142 13.35 -1.55 -5.45
N ILE A 143 13.33 -0.91 -6.62
CA ILE A 143 13.82 -1.50 -7.88
C ILE A 143 15.29 -1.92 -7.76
N ILE A 144 16.14 -1.04 -7.21
CA ILE A 144 17.57 -1.34 -7.01
C ILE A 144 17.73 -2.54 -6.08
N TRP A 145 16.96 -2.59 -4.98
CA TRP A 145 16.99 -3.72 -4.05
C TRP A 145 16.57 -5.03 -4.72
N ILE A 146 15.47 -5.03 -5.48
CA ILE A 146 14.98 -6.21 -6.23
C ILE A 146 16.01 -6.65 -7.27
N HIS A 147 16.60 -5.71 -8.00
CA HIS A 147 17.63 -6.02 -8.99
C HIS A 147 18.85 -6.73 -8.37
N HIS A 148 19.36 -6.19 -7.25
CA HIS A 148 20.48 -6.82 -6.54
C HIS A 148 20.10 -8.22 -6.03
N LEU A 149 18.93 -8.38 -5.42
CA LEU A 149 18.44 -9.68 -4.94
C LEU A 149 18.35 -10.71 -6.08
N LEU A 150 17.81 -10.32 -7.23
CA LEU A 150 17.69 -11.21 -8.39
C LEU A 150 19.06 -11.61 -8.93
N ASN A 151 20.01 -10.67 -9.00
CA ASN A 151 21.38 -10.98 -9.41
C ASN A 151 22.09 -11.94 -8.44
N GLU A 152 21.90 -11.79 -7.13
CA GLU A 152 22.46 -12.69 -6.12
C GLU A 152 21.93 -14.12 -6.25
N ILE A 153 20.65 -14.28 -6.62
CA ILE A 153 20.02 -15.58 -6.87
C ILE A 153 20.43 -16.15 -8.25
N GLY A 154 21.19 -15.40 -9.07
CA GLY A 154 21.68 -15.81 -10.39
C GLY A 154 20.73 -15.48 -11.55
N LEU A 155 19.67 -14.71 -11.29
CA LEU A 155 18.73 -14.25 -12.31
C LEU A 155 19.22 -12.93 -12.91
N LYS A 156 19.73 -13.00 -14.16
CA LYS A 156 20.15 -11.80 -14.88
C LYS A 156 18.92 -10.99 -15.29
N THR A 157 18.81 -9.77 -14.76
CA THR A 157 17.78 -8.83 -15.15
C THR A 157 18.39 -7.69 -15.98
N PRO A 158 17.79 -7.32 -17.13
CA PRO A 158 18.28 -6.21 -17.93
C PRO A 158 18.00 -4.87 -17.25
N MET A 159 19.01 -4.00 -17.21
CA MET A 159 18.90 -2.58 -16.86
C MET A 159 18.97 -1.72 -18.13
N PRO A 160 18.35 -0.53 -18.17
CA PRO A 160 17.62 0.12 -17.07
C PRO A 160 16.22 -0.49 -16.85
N ALA A 161 15.77 -0.49 -15.59
CA ALA A 161 14.39 -0.78 -15.24
C ALA A 161 13.47 0.38 -15.69
N GLN A 162 12.22 0.07 -16.01
CA GLN A 162 11.22 1.08 -16.34
C GLN A 162 10.50 1.54 -15.06
N LEU A 163 10.33 2.86 -14.91
CA LEU A 163 9.62 3.54 -13.83
C LEU A 163 8.58 4.48 -14.44
#